data_AF-A0A9C6WZN6-F1
#
_entry.id   AF-A0A9C6WZN6-F1
#
_cell.length_a   1.000
_cell.length_b   1.000
_cell.length_c   1.000
_cell.angle_alpha   90.00
_cell.angle_beta   90.00
_cell.angle_gamma   90.00
#
_symmetry.space_group_name_H-M   'P 1'
#
loop_
_entity.id
_entity.type
_entity.pdbx_description
1 polymer ?
#
loop_
_entity_poly.entity_id
_entity_poly.type
_entity_poly.pdbx_seq_one_letter_code
_entity_poly.pdbx_strand_id
1 'polypeptide(L)'
;MATHVAYLSGYWVIITCTPSYLNNLLDIGIEWNGLISAAPHLSMGLCSLFFGWLGDVVGTREMLSLSLNRKLFNTIGEWGPGLLCVLIGAFGANYPILAVSLLVVACGLISATFSGEFVNFVDIAPNFSGITFGIANTVGAFVSAFAPYLEGVLVDPAVVARPNTF
;
A
#
# COMPACT_ATOMS: atom_id res chain seq x y z
N MET A 1 0.71 -6.94 14.43
CA MET A 1 -0.63 -6.42 14.73
C MET A 1 -0.75 -4.96 14.30
N ALA A 2 -0.04 -4.01 14.93
CA ALA A 2 -0.10 -2.61 14.52
C ALA A 2 0.32 -2.39 13.05
N THR A 3 1.41 -3.03 12.61
CA THR A 3 1.84 -3.06 11.21
C THR A 3 0.73 -3.58 10.29
N HIS A 4 0.08 -4.68 10.68
CA HIS A 4 -0.93 -5.30 9.84
C HIS A 4 -2.17 -4.42 9.64
N VAL A 5 -2.56 -3.71 10.70
CA VAL A 5 -3.64 -2.72 10.63
C VAL A 5 -3.23 -1.53 9.76
N ALA A 6 -1.99 -1.04 9.89
CA ALA A 6 -1.47 0.04 9.05
C ALA A 6 -1.42 -0.36 7.56
N TYR A 7 -0.88 -1.55 7.26
CA TYR A 7 -0.89 -2.15 5.93
C TYR A 7 -2.32 -2.23 5.36
N LEU A 8 -3.26 -2.85 6.08
CA LEU A 8 -4.64 -2.99 5.60
C LEU A 8 -5.30 -1.63 5.36
N SER A 9 -5.17 -0.71 6.30
CA SER A 9 -5.78 0.62 6.17
C SER A 9 -5.21 1.40 4.98
N GLY A 10 -3.88 1.46 4.83
CA GLY A 10 -3.23 2.15 3.72
C GLY A 10 -3.51 1.49 2.36
N TYR A 11 -3.48 0.16 2.30
CA TYR A 11 -3.77 -0.58 1.07
C TYR A 11 -5.20 -0.36 0.58
N TRP A 12 -6.17 -0.39 1.51
CA TRP A 12 -7.57 -0.10 1.18
C TRP A 12 -7.76 1.34 0.69
N VAL A 13 -7.12 2.32 1.32
CA VAL A 13 -7.14 3.72 0.85
C VAL A 13 -6.61 3.81 -0.58
N ILE A 14 -5.48 3.17 -0.89
CA ILE A 14 -4.93 3.17 -2.24
C ILE A 14 -5.94 2.57 -3.23
N ILE A 15 -6.57 1.43 -2.92
CA ILE A 15 -7.57 0.82 -3.80
C ILE A 15 -8.77 1.73 -4.03
N THR A 16 -9.33 2.33 -2.97
CA THR A 16 -10.55 3.14 -3.09
C THR A 16 -10.28 4.47 -3.78
N CYS A 17 -9.16 5.12 -3.46
CA CYS A 17 -8.81 6.42 -4.04
C CYS A 17 -8.26 6.33 -5.48
N THR A 18 -7.62 5.22 -5.87
CA THR A 18 -6.93 5.11 -7.17
C THR A 18 -7.86 5.39 -8.36
N PRO A 19 -9.05 4.78 -8.48
CA PRO A 19 -9.96 5.03 -9.60
C PRO A 19 -10.40 6.51 -9.67
N SER A 20 -10.80 7.09 -8.53
CA SER A 20 -11.20 8.50 -8.42
C SER A 20 -10.07 9.44 -8.80
N TYR A 21 -8.85 9.15 -8.32
CA TYR A 21 -7.64 9.90 -8.60
C TYR A 21 -7.28 9.88 -10.08
N LEU A 22 -7.24 8.69 -10.70
CA LEU A 22 -6.93 8.55 -12.13
C LEU A 22 -7.98 9.24 -13.00
N ASN A 23 -9.27 9.12 -12.66
CA ASN A 23 -10.34 9.77 -13.41
C ASN A 23 -10.23 11.31 -13.37
N ASN A 24 -9.95 11.88 -12.19
CA ASN A 24 -9.82 13.33 -12.02
C ASN A 24 -8.56 13.94 -12.66
N LEU A 25 -7.47 13.18 -12.76
CA LEU A 25 -6.17 13.67 -13.25
C LEU A 25 -5.93 13.49 -14.73
N LEU A 26 -6.36 12.35 -15.26
CA LEU A 26 -5.99 11.94 -16.61
C LEU A 26 -7.08 12.33 -17.62
N ASP A 27 -8.34 12.51 -17.22
CA ASP A 27 -9.49 12.79 -18.11
C ASP A 27 -9.56 11.79 -19.29
N ILE A 28 -8.98 10.60 -19.12
CA ILE A 28 -8.92 9.55 -20.14
C ILE A 28 -10.16 8.68 -19.99
N GLY A 29 -10.83 8.41 -21.12
CA GLY A 29 -12.00 7.54 -21.17
C GLY A 29 -11.81 6.21 -20.43
N ILE A 30 -12.91 5.74 -19.83
CA ILE A 30 -13.02 4.58 -18.91
C ILE A 30 -12.30 3.32 -19.41
N GLU A 31 -12.15 3.14 -20.72
CA GLU A 31 -11.50 1.97 -21.34
C GLU A 31 -9.99 1.89 -21.04
N TRP A 32 -9.25 3.01 -21.14
CA TRP A 32 -7.82 3.05 -20.78
C TRP A 32 -7.61 3.06 -19.26
N ASN A 33 -8.61 3.54 -18.52
CA ASN A 33 -8.55 3.60 -17.06
C ASN A 33 -8.41 2.21 -16.43
N GLY A 34 -9.00 1.17 -17.04
CA GLY A 34 -8.86 -0.22 -16.59
C GLY A 34 -7.41 -0.75 -16.69
N LEU A 35 -6.74 -0.49 -17.81
CA LEU A 35 -5.34 -0.91 -18.01
C LEU A 35 -4.38 -0.15 -17.09
N ILE A 36 -4.58 1.16 -16.92
CA ILE A 36 -3.76 1.99 -16.05
C ILE A 36 -3.98 1.62 -14.58
N SER A 37 -5.23 1.35 -14.18
CA SER A 37 -5.55 0.90 -12.81
C SER A 37 -5.02 -0.50 -12.49
N ALA A 38 -4.81 -1.35 -13.50
CA ALA A 38 -4.22 -2.67 -13.30
C ALA A 38 -2.69 -2.62 -13.05
N ALA A 39 -1.99 -1.59 -13.54
CA ALA A 39 -0.54 -1.51 -13.48
C ALA A 39 0.04 -1.51 -12.04
N PRO A 40 -0.50 -0.75 -11.07
CA PRO A 40 0.00 -0.80 -9.68
C PRO A 40 -0.15 -2.18 -9.04
N HIS A 41 -1.28 -2.86 -9.30
CA HIS A 41 -1.54 -4.18 -8.75
C HIS A 41 -0.70 -5.27 -9.40
N LEU A 42 -0.45 -5.15 -10.71
CA LEU A 42 0.45 -6.06 -11.42
C LEU A 42 1.90 -5.88 -10.92
N SER A 43 2.32 -4.63 -10.70
CA SER A 43 3.63 -4.36 -10.07
C SER A 43 3.72 -4.95 -8.67
N MET A 44 2.66 -4.87 -7.88
CA MET A 44 2.61 -5.51 -6.56
C MET A 44 2.86 -7.03 -6.66
N GLY A 45 2.18 -7.72 -7.58
CA GLY A 45 2.37 -9.16 -7.78
C GLY A 45 3.79 -9.55 -8.24
N LEU A 46 4.40 -8.76 -9.13
CA LEU A 46 5.78 -9.02 -9.57
C LEU A 46 6.79 -8.73 -8.45
N CYS A 47 6.62 -7.62 -7.75
CA CYS A 47 7.47 -7.24 -6.62
C CYS A 47 7.32 -8.22 -5.45
N SER A 48 6.15 -8.80 -5.20
CA SER A 48 5.97 -9.79 -4.14
C SER A 48 6.82 -11.05 -4.38
N LEU A 49 6.97 -11.48 -5.63
CA LEU A 49 7.86 -12.60 -5.97
C LEU A 49 9.33 -12.23 -5.71
N PHE A 50 9.74 -11.04 -6.12
CA PHE A 50 11.10 -10.55 -5.89
C PHE A 50 11.43 -10.40 -4.40
N PHE A 51 10.57 -9.74 -3.63
CA PHE A 51 10.76 -9.55 -2.20
C PHE A 51 10.62 -10.85 -1.41
N GLY A 52 9.79 -11.80 -1.88
CA GLY A 52 9.72 -13.16 -1.35
C GLY A 52 11.07 -13.86 -1.47
N TRP A 53 11.60 -13.96 -2.71
CA TRP A 53 12.91 -14.53 -2.97
C TRP A 53 14.03 -13.82 -2.19
N LEU A 54 14.03 -12.49 -2.16
CA LEU A 54 15.02 -11.71 -1.42
C LEU A 54 14.94 -12.00 0.08
N GLY A 55 13.72 -12.10 0.63
CA GLY A 55 13.49 -12.43 2.03
C GLY A 55 14.04 -13.81 2.40
N ASP A 56 13.84 -14.80 1.53
CA ASP A 56 14.37 -16.16 1.70
C ASP A 56 15.89 -16.20 1.61
N VAL A 57 16.50 -15.49 0.65
CA VAL A 57 17.96 -15.42 0.49
C VAL A 57 18.62 -14.76 1.71
N VAL A 58 18.08 -13.64 2.18
CA VAL A 58 18.62 -12.93 3.35
C VAL A 58 18.48 -13.77 4.62
N GLY A 59 17.36 -14.50 4.75
CA GLY A 59 17.12 -15.40 5.89
C GLY A 59 18.00 -16.64 5.88
N THR A 60 18.11 -17.33 4.74
CA THR A 60 18.87 -18.59 4.60
C THR A 60 20.39 -18.40 4.72
N ARG A 61 20.90 -17.22 4.38
CA ARG A 61 22.32 -16.88 4.53
C ARG A 61 22.68 -16.33 5.91
N GLU A 62 21.73 -16.32 6.85
CA GLU A 62 21.88 -15.76 8.21
C GLU A 62 22.50 -14.35 8.22
N MET A 63 22.26 -13.56 7.17
CA MET A 63 22.88 -12.24 7.01
C MET A 63 22.39 -11.25 8.09
N LEU A 64 21.17 -11.45 8.57
CA LEU A 64 20.52 -10.67 9.61
C LEU A 64 19.80 -11.62 10.58
N SER A 65 19.62 -11.19 11.84
CA SER A 65 18.74 -11.92 12.75
C SER A 65 17.31 -11.93 12.21
N LEU A 66 16.56 -13.00 12.47
CA LEU A 66 15.17 -13.15 12.02
C LEU A 66 14.34 -11.90 12.35
N SER A 67 14.43 -11.41 13.58
CA SER A 67 13.70 -10.23 14.02
C SER A 67 14.11 -8.95 13.28
N LEU A 68 15.39 -8.76 12.97
CA LEU A 68 15.85 -7.58 12.25
C LEU A 68 15.42 -7.64 10.78
N ASN A 69 15.47 -8.83 10.17
CA ASN A 69 15.05 -9.07 8.80
C ASN A 69 13.56 -8.70 8.62
N ARG A 70 12.69 -9.22 9.50
CA ARG A 70 11.24 -8.93 9.48
C ARG A 70 10.95 -7.44 9.68
N LYS A 71 11.67 -6.78 10.59
CA LYS A 71 11.54 -5.33 10.83
C LYS A 71 11.99 -4.50 9.62
N LEU A 72 13.09 -4.88 8.96
CA LEU A 72 13.60 -4.19 7.78
C LEU A 72 12.57 -4.20 6.64
N PHE A 73 12.06 -5.38 6.29
CA PHE A 73 11.07 -5.52 5.22
C PHE A 73 9.76 -4.79 5.54
N ASN A 74 9.28 -4.84 6.79
CA ASN A 74 8.12 -4.04 7.20
C ASN A 74 8.38 -2.54 7.13
N THR A 75 9.58 -2.09 7.50
CA THR A 75 9.92 -0.67 7.44
C THR A 75 9.91 -0.19 5.99
N ILE A 76 10.52 -0.94 5.08
CA ILE A 76 10.52 -0.63 3.65
C ILE A 76 9.10 -0.64 3.08
N GLY A 77 8.32 -1.67 3.44
CA GLY A 77 6.97 -1.89 2.93
C GLY A 77 5.90 -0.95 3.47
N GLU A 78 6.18 -0.19 4.53
CA GLU A 78 5.25 0.82 5.05
C GLU A 78 5.75 2.25 4.85
N TRP A 79 7.00 2.54 5.20
CA TRP A 79 7.54 3.91 5.07
C TRP A 79 7.79 4.30 3.62
N GLY A 80 8.23 3.36 2.78
CA GLY A 80 8.47 3.60 1.35
C GLY A 80 7.19 4.07 0.65
N PRO A 81 6.10 3.28 0.69
CA PRO A 81 4.81 3.68 0.15
C PRO A 81 4.26 4.96 0.78
N GLY A 82 4.39 5.13 2.10
CA GLY A 82 3.95 6.34 2.80
C GLY A 82 4.62 7.62 2.26
N LEU A 83 5.94 7.61 2.07
CA LEU A 83 6.66 8.74 1.47
C LEU A 83 6.22 9.01 0.03
N LEU A 84 6.03 7.96 -0.77
CA LEU A 84 5.61 8.09 -2.16
C LEU A 84 4.18 8.65 -2.26
N CYS A 85 3.26 8.25 -1.39
CA CYS A 85 1.91 8.82 -1.33
C CYS A 85 1.92 10.33 -1.02
N VAL A 86 2.82 10.79 -0.14
CA VAL A 86 2.99 12.23 0.12
C VAL A 86 3.49 12.96 -1.14
N LEU A 87 4.42 12.37 -1.88
CA LEU A 87 4.91 12.93 -3.15
C LEU A 87 3.83 12.98 -4.24
N ILE A 88 2.99 11.94 -4.32
CA ILE A 88 1.83 11.90 -5.23
C ILE A 88 0.86 13.04 -4.90
N GLY A 89 0.58 13.29 -3.61
CA GLY A 89 -0.26 14.41 -3.18
C GLY A 89 0.35 15.79 -3.48
N ALA A 90 1.67 15.93 -3.37
CA ALA A 90 2.36 17.20 -3.59
C ALA A 90 2.55 17.58 -5.07
N PHE A 91 2.87 16.61 -5.92
CA PHE A 91 3.27 16.87 -7.32
C PHE A 91 2.31 16.30 -8.36
N GLY A 92 1.39 15.42 -7.96
CA GLY A 92 0.60 14.64 -8.91
C GLY A 92 -0.34 15.46 -9.77
N ALA A 93 -0.90 16.55 -9.24
CA ALA A 93 -1.75 17.50 -9.96
C ALA A 93 -1.11 18.07 -11.23
N ASN A 94 0.20 18.32 -11.18
CA ASN A 94 0.93 18.97 -12.28
C ASN A 94 1.57 17.97 -13.25
N TYR A 95 1.78 16.72 -12.81
CA TYR A 95 2.52 15.70 -13.56
C TYR A 95 1.83 14.32 -13.46
N PRO A 96 0.78 14.07 -14.26
CA PRO A 96 -0.03 12.84 -14.16
C PRO A 96 0.76 11.55 -14.43
N ILE A 97 1.70 11.57 -15.39
CA ILE A 97 2.56 10.41 -15.69
C ILE A 97 3.48 10.08 -14.50
N LEU A 98 4.01 11.12 -13.84
CA LEU A 98 4.84 10.95 -12.65
C LEU A 98 4.02 10.39 -11.50
N ALA A 99 2.79 10.86 -11.30
CA ALA A 99 1.88 10.36 -10.28
C ALA A 99 1.58 8.87 -10.41
N VAL A 100 1.22 8.42 -11.62
CA VAL A 100 0.97 7.00 -11.92
C VAL A 100 2.24 6.18 -11.68
N SER A 101 3.39 6.67 -12.12
CA SER A 101 4.67 5.98 -11.93
C SER A 101 5.02 5.82 -10.45
N LEU A 102 4.83 6.87 -9.64
CA LEU A 102 5.03 6.84 -8.19
C LEU A 102 4.05 5.88 -7.51
N LEU A 103 2.79 5.84 -7.97
CA LEU A 103 1.77 4.92 -7.45
C LEU A 103 2.14 3.46 -7.71
N VAL A 104 2.63 3.16 -8.92
CA VAL A 104 3.13 1.82 -9.28
C VAL A 104 4.29 1.40 -8.37
N VAL A 105 5.27 2.30 -8.15
CA VAL A 105 6.39 2.03 -7.25
C VAL A 105 5.93 1.87 -5.80
N ALA A 106 4.97 2.66 -5.34
CA ALA A 106 4.40 2.56 -3.99
C ALA A 106 3.75 1.19 -3.76
N CYS A 107 2.90 0.73 -4.69
CA CYS A 107 2.30 -0.60 -4.64
C CYS A 107 3.36 -1.72 -4.73
N GLY A 108 4.40 -1.53 -5.54
CA GLY A 108 5.53 -2.46 -5.60
C GLY A 108 6.23 -2.60 -4.24
N LEU A 109 6.55 -1.48 -3.58
CA LEU A 109 7.20 -1.45 -2.27
C LEU A 109 6.32 -2.03 -1.15
N ILE A 110 4.99 -1.82 -1.19
CA ILE A 110 4.05 -2.45 -0.27
C ILE A 110 4.28 -3.97 -0.21
N SER A 111 4.63 -4.60 -1.33
CA SER A 111 4.84 -6.04 -1.41
C SER A 111 5.96 -6.57 -0.49
N ALA A 112 6.86 -5.71 0.00
CA ALA A 112 7.85 -6.09 0.99
C ALA A 112 7.22 -6.55 2.32
N THR A 113 6.00 -6.11 2.65
CA THR A 113 5.30 -6.54 3.89
C THR A 113 4.98 -8.04 3.88
N PHE A 114 4.83 -8.68 2.72
CA PHE A 114 4.64 -10.13 2.62
C PHE A 114 5.83 -10.92 3.18
N SER A 115 7.05 -10.44 2.96
CA SER A 115 8.27 -11.04 3.52
C SER A 115 8.57 -10.58 4.95
N GLY A 116 7.88 -9.55 5.43
CA GLY A 116 8.04 -8.99 6.77
C GLY A 116 7.00 -9.53 7.74
N GLU A 117 5.78 -9.00 7.72
CA GLU A 117 4.78 -9.28 8.74
C GLU A 117 3.95 -10.54 8.49
N PHE A 118 3.70 -10.92 7.24
CA PHE A 118 2.90 -12.12 6.96
C PHE A 118 3.60 -13.38 7.45
N VAL A 119 4.91 -13.49 7.25
CA VAL A 119 5.73 -14.59 7.79
C VAL A 119 5.82 -14.52 9.32
N ASN A 120 5.77 -13.32 9.90
CA ASN A 120 5.91 -13.13 11.35
C ASN A 120 4.78 -13.78 12.16
N PHE A 121 3.58 -13.94 11.61
CA PHE A 121 2.50 -14.69 12.28
C PHE A 121 2.83 -16.17 12.45
N VAL A 122 3.51 -16.76 11.45
CA VAL A 122 3.99 -18.14 11.49
C VAL A 122 5.18 -18.26 12.44
N ASP A 123 6.11 -17.29 12.41
CA ASP A 123 7.30 -17.27 13.27
C ASP A 123 6.93 -17.16 14.77
N ILE A 124 5.90 -16.37 15.12
CA ILE A 124 5.49 -16.13 16.52
C ILE A 124 4.63 -17.28 17.07
N ALA A 125 3.67 -17.76 16.29
CA ALA A 125 2.66 -18.71 16.77
C ALA A 125 2.40 -19.79 15.71
N PRO A 126 3.33 -20.73 15.47
CA PRO A 126 3.21 -21.69 14.36
C PRO A 126 1.93 -22.53 14.43
N ASN A 127 1.52 -22.96 15.62
CA ASN A 127 0.30 -23.76 15.83
C ASN A 127 -1.01 -22.94 15.79
N PHE A 128 -0.93 -21.61 15.95
CA PHE A 128 -2.10 -20.71 16.04
C PHE A 128 -2.00 -19.53 15.06
N SER A 129 -1.18 -19.66 14.02
CA SER A 129 -0.86 -18.59 13.08
C SER A 129 -2.10 -18.12 12.33
N GLY A 130 -2.94 -19.05 11.89
CA GLY A 130 -4.22 -18.76 11.25
C GLY A 130 -5.20 -17.99 12.14
N ILE A 131 -5.31 -18.35 13.42
CA ILE A 131 -6.19 -17.65 14.37
C ILE A 131 -5.65 -16.24 14.63
N THR A 132 -4.34 -16.12 14.87
CA THR A 132 -3.68 -14.84 15.15
C THR A 132 -3.80 -13.89 13.95
N PHE A 133 -3.60 -14.41 12.74
CA PHE A 133 -3.82 -13.68 11.49
C PHE A 133 -5.29 -13.30 11.31
N GLY A 134 -6.24 -14.19 11.59
CA GLY A 134 -7.67 -13.91 11.49
C GLY A 134 -8.15 -12.79 12.42
N ILE A 135 -7.65 -12.77 13.66
CA ILE A 135 -7.91 -11.66 14.60
C ILE A 135 -7.32 -10.35 14.06
N ALA A 136 -6.08 -10.40 13.57
CA ALA A 136 -5.42 -9.23 13.00
C ALA A 136 -6.16 -8.67 11.78
N ASN A 137 -6.59 -9.53 10.87
CA ASN A 137 -7.35 -9.17 9.69
C ASN A 137 -8.73 -8.59 10.07
N THR A 138 -9.39 -9.13 11.08
CA THR A 138 -10.68 -8.62 11.56
C THR A 138 -10.55 -7.17 12.06
N VAL A 139 -9.53 -6.90 12.89
CA VAL A 139 -9.27 -5.54 13.39
C VAL A 139 -8.86 -4.62 12.24
N GLY A 140 -7.99 -5.08 11.34
CA GLY A 140 -7.58 -4.32 10.16
C GLY A 140 -8.75 -3.95 9.26
N ALA A 141 -9.60 -4.93 8.91
CA ALA A 141 -10.79 -4.72 8.09
C ALA A 141 -11.78 -3.75 8.74
N PHE A 142 -11.97 -3.82 10.06
CA PHE A 142 -12.82 -2.87 10.79
C PHE A 142 -12.29 -1.43 10.66
N VAL A 143 -10.98 -1.22 10.77
CA VAL A 143 -10.36 0.10 10.57
C VAL A 143 -10.45 0.53 9.11
N SER A 144 -10.15 -0.35 8.16
CA SER A 144 -10.20 -0.08 6.72
C SER A 144 -11.61 0.24 6.21
N ALA A 145 -12.66 -0.25 6.87
CA ALA A 145 -14.04 0.06 6.51
C ALA A 145 -14.36 1.57 6.59
N PHE A 146 -13.60 2.34 7.38
CA PHE A 146 -13.73 3.78 7.47
C PHE A 146 -13.01 4.54 6.34
N ALA A 147 -12.15 3.88 5.56
CA ALA A 147 -11.36 4.54 4.51
C ALA A 147 -12.21 5.23 3.42
N PRO A 148 -13.24 4.58 2.84
CA PRO A 148 -14.08 5.23 1.83
C PRO A 148 -14.90 6.40 2.39
N TYR A 149 -15.29 6.33 3.67
CA TYR A 149 -15.99 7.42 4.34
C TYR A 149 -15.08 8.65 4.50
N LEU A 150 -13.83 8.43 4.93
CA LEU A 150 -12.82 9.48 5.02
C LEU A 150 -12.51 10.09 3.66
N GLU A 151 -12.37 9.28 2.61
CA GLU A 151 -12.19 9.78 1.23
C GLU A 151 -13.36 10.68 0.83
N GLY A 152 -14.60 10.23 1.02
CA GLY A 152 -15.79 11.01 0.66
C GLY A 152 -15.86 12.38 1.33
N VAL A 153 -15.47 12.48 2.60
CA VAL A 153 -15.42 13.76 3.34
C VAL A 153 -14.26 14.65 2.87
N LEU A 154 -13.11 14.07 2.55
CA LEU A 154 -11.92 14.81 2.13
C LEU A 154 -12.01 15.32 0.69
N VAL A 155 -12.68 14.58 -0.18
CA VAL A 155 -12.86 14.89 -1.60
C VAL A 155 -14.13 15.73 -1.84
N ASP A 156 -14.97 15.94 -0.82
CA ASP A 156 -16.20 16.72 -0.93
C ASP A 156 -15.94 18.11 -1.56
N PRO A 157 -16.63 18.46 -2.66
CA PRO A 157 -16.43 19.73 -3.36
C PRO A 157 -16.62 20.97 -2.45
N ALA A 158 -17.34 20.88 -1.34
CA ALA A 158 -17.45 21.98 -0.37
C ALA A 158 -16.12 22.30 0.35
N VAL A 159 -15.21 21.34 0.45
CA VAL A 159 -13.87 21.49 1.05
C VAL A 159 -12.81 21.80 -0.03
N VAL A 160 -12.95 21.21 -1.22
CA VAL A 160 -12.05 21.41 -2.36
C VAL A 160 -12.28 22.77 -3.06
N ALA A 161 -13.48 23.34 -2.97
CA ALA A 161 -13.82 24.66 -3.55
C ALA A 161 -13.32 25.87 -2.73
N ARG A 162 -12.15 25.79 -2.09
CA ARG A 162 -11.36 26.99 -1.81
C ARG A 162 -10.38 27.19 -2.96
N PRO A 163 -10.78 27.89 -4.05
CA PRO A 163 -9.81 28.36 -5.01
C PRO A 163 -8.87 29.30 -4.25
N ASN A 164 -7.57 29.02 -4.36
CA ASN A 164 -6.51 29.89 -3.86
C ASN A 164 -6.67 31.25 -4.52
N THR A 165 -7.32 32.18 -3.82
CA THR A 165 -7.06 33.62 -3.94
C THR A 165 -5.71 33.88 -3.31
N PHE A 166 -4.66 34.02 -4.13
CA PHE A 166 -3.63 35.07 -4.07
C PHE A 166 -2.91 35.12 -5.41
#